data_AF-V6HUN0-F1
#
_entry.id   AF-V6HUN0-F1
#
_cell.length_a   1.000
_cell.length_b   1.000
_cell.length_c   1.000
_cell.angle_alpha   90.00
_cell.angle_beta   90.00
_cell.angle_gamma   90.00
#
_symmetry.space_group_name_H-M   'P 1'
#
loop_
_entity.id
_entity.type
_entity.pdbx_description
1 polymer ?
#
loop_
_entity_poly.entity_id
_entity_poly.type
_entity_poly.pdbx_seq_one_letter_code
_entity_poly.pdbx_strand_id
1 'polypeptide(L)'
;MEYNDYLIPPTYADYSRHQRISEYFINYVNHFGLRKHIYFKTPVVHVEHQEDGTWLVKTGNGKHYDALTVSNGHHWSQRWPNPAFPGKFTGKIIHSHSYIDSKNPIKLIGNKLLTNRFPRKNLRTFKVTPIFYTRCNVII
;
A
#
# COMPACT_ATOMS: atom_id res chain seq x y z
N MET A 1 16.05 -3.09 4.60
CA MET A 1 14.62 -2.77 4.86
C MET A 1 14.38 -2.78 6.36
N GLU A 2 15.29 -2.21 7.15
CA GLU A 2 15.24 -2.26 8.61
C GLU A 2 15.35 -0.86 9.18
N TYR A 3 14.92 -0.71 10.43
CA TYR A 3 15.14 0.51 11.19
C TYR A 3 16.53 0.44 11.83
N ASN A 4 17.23 1.57 11.88
CA ASN A 4 18.61 1.62 12.34
C ASN A 4 18.77 1.21 13.83
N ASP A 5 17.70 1.36 14.61
CA ASP A 5 17.61 1.05 16.04
C ASP A 5 16.93 -0.30 16.33
N TYR A 6 16.50 -1.03 15.29
CA TYR A 6 15.89 -2.36 15.43
C TYR A 6 16.12 -3.18 14.17
N LEU A 7 17.18 -3.98 14.17
CA LEU A 7 17.63 -4.71 12.99
C LEU A 7 16.74 -5.92 12.69
N ILE A 8 16.65 -6.28 11.41
CA ILE A 8 16.01 -7.52 10.98
C ILE A 8 16.86 -8.71 11.48
N PRO A 9 16.24 -9.77 12.03
CA PRO A 9 16.98 -10.95 12.45
C PRO A 9 17.80 -11.57 11.31
N PRO A 10 19.05 -12.02 11.54
CA PRO A 10 19.90 -12.59 10.50
C PRO A 10 19.38 -13.93 9.96
N THR A 11 18.39 -14.53 10.62
CA THR A 11 17.68 -15.73 10.16
C THR A 11 16.67 -15.45 9.05
N TYR A 12 16.33 -14.19 8.80
CA TYR A 12 15.45 -13.79 7.72
C TYR A 12 16.24 -13.79 6.41
N ALA A 13 15.61 -14.25 5.32
CA ALA A 13 16.21 -14.15 4.00
C ALA A 13 16.29 -12.68 3.56
N ASP A 14 17.32 -12.33 2.77
CA ASP A 14 17.50 -11.00 2.18
C ASP A 14 16.23 -10.46 1.51
N TYR A 15 15.52 -11.36 0.82
CA TYR A 15 14.20 -11.10 0.22
C TYR A 15 13.11 -11.90 0.95
N SER A 16 12.81 -11.48 2.16
CA SER A 16 11.81 -12.11 3.01
C SER A 16 10.39 -11.99 2.45
N ARG A 17 9.59 -13.05 2.66
CA ARG A 17 8.16 -13.03 2.35
C ARG A 17 7.44 -11.97 3.18
N HIS A 18 6.36 -11.40 2.65
CA HIS A 18 5.58 -10.35 3.30
C HIS A 18 5.12 -10.69 4.73
N GLN A 19 4.85 -11.97 5.03
CA GLN A 19 4.50 -12.43 6.38
C GLN A 19 5.62 -12.15 7.39
N ARG A 20 6.88 -12.43 7.03
CA ARG A 20 8.04 -12.19 7.90
C ARG A 20 8.28 -10.71 8.15
N ILE A 21 8.13 -9.90 7.10
CA ILE A 21 8.21 -8.44 7.21
C ILE A 21 7.08 -7.89 8.12
N SER A 22 5.87 -8.45 8.01
CA SER A 22 4.77 -8.10 8.92
C SER A 22 5.07 -8.45 10.38
N GLU A 23 5.65 -9.63 10.65
CA GLU A 23 6.07 -10.03 11.99
C GLU A 23 7.13 -9.07 12.55
N TYR A 24 8.11 -8.67 11.72
CA TYR A 24 9.13 -7.69 12.10
C TYR A 24 8.50 -6.36 12.54
N PHE A 25 7.52 -5.82 11.80
CA PHE A 25 6.85 -4.57 12.21
C PHE A 25 6.01 -4.72 13.48
N ILE A 26 5.35 -5.87 13.67
CA ILE A 26 4.62 -6.15 14.92
C ILE A 26 5.61 -6.18 16.10
N ASN A 27 6.76 -6.83 15.93
CA ASN A 27 7.79 -6.90 16.96
C ASN A 27 8.37 -5.51 17.28
N TYR A 28 8.61 -4.68 16.26
CA TYR A 28 9.04 -3.29 16.44
C TYR A 28 8.04 -2.48 17.28
N VAL A 29 6.74 -2.55 16.94
CA VAL A 29 5.67 -1.88 17.69
C VAL A 29 5.61 -2.34 19.14
N ASN A 30 5.82 -3.63 19.39
CA ASN A 30 5.83 -4.20 20.73
C ASN A 30 7.09 -3.79 21.51
N HIS A 31 8.26 -3.84 20.88
CA HIS A 31 9.55 -3.51 21.50
C HIS A 31 9.58 -2.09 22.07
N PHE A 32 9.09 -1.12 21.31
CA PHE A 32 9.03 0.29 21.73
C PHE A 32 7.72 0.67 22.43
N GLY A 33 6.81 -0.28 22.67
CA GLY A 33 5.54 -0.02 23.35
C GLY A 33 4.60 0.94 22.61
N LEU A 34 4.74 1.05 21.27
CA LEU A 34 3.95 1.97 20.44
C LEU A 34 2.47 1.56 20.34
N ARG A 35 2.16 0.30 20.63
CA ARG A 35 0.82 -0.29 20.47
C ARG A 35 -0.28 0.49 21.20
N LYS A 36 0.04 1.12 22.33
CA LYS A 36 -0.89 1.90 23.17
C LYS A 36 -1.30 3.25 22.55
N HIS A 37 -0.55 3.73 21.56
CA HIS A 37 -0.81 4.98 20.86
C HIS A 37 -1.57 4.79 19.53
N ILE A 38 -1.86 3.54 19.15
CA ILE A 38 -2.52 3.21 17.88
C ILE A 38 -3.99 2.88 18.13
N TYR A 39 -4.87 3.69 17.56
CA TYR A 39 -6.32 3.49 17.60
C TYR A 39 -6.79 2.77 16.33
N PHE A 40 -7.17 1.50 16.48
CA PHE A 40 -7.66 0.69 15.37
C PHE A 40 -9.13 0.96 15.10
N LYS A 41 -9.55 0.77 13.83
CA LYS A 41 -10.93 0.99 13.38
C LYS A 41 -11.41 2.44 13.60
N THR A 42 -10.48 3.39 13.56
CA THR A 42 -10.73 4.82 13.78
C THR A 42 -10.32 5.59 12.52
N PRO A 43 -11.13 5.56 11.44
CA PRO A 43 -10.78 6.25 10.21
C PRO A 43 -10.77 7.77 10.41
N VAL A 44 -9.69 8.42 9.99
CA VAL A 44 -9.67 9.89 9.84
C VAL A 44 -10.38 10.24 8.54
N VAL A 45 -11.50 10.97 8.64
CA VAL A 45 -12.33 11.34 7.48
C VAL A 45 -12.07 12.77 7.01
N HIS A 46 -11.55 13.63 7.88
CA HIS A 46 -11.25 15.02 7.56
C HIS A 46 -10.23 15.59 8.54
N VAL A 47 -9.40 16.50 8.03
CA VAL A 47 -8.42 17.24 8.82
C VAL A 47 -8.41 18.69 8.36
N GLU A 48 -8.38 19.62 9.32
CA GLU A 48 -8.50 21.05 9.08
C GLU A 48 -7.52 21.83 9.97
N HIS A 49 -6.68 22.65 9.35
CA HIS A 49 -5.78 23.55 10.09
C HIS A 49 -6.57 24.75 10.62
N GLN A 50 -6.39 25.05 11.90
CA GLN A 50 -7.13 26.09 12.60
C GLN A 50 -6.35 27.40 12.65
N GLU A 51 -7.06 28.50 12.95
CA GLU A 51 -6.46 29.84 13.06
C GLU A 51 -5.45 29.93 14.23
N ASP A 52 -5.66 29.13 15.29
CA ASP A 52 -4.78 29.06 16.46
C ASP A 52 -3.50 28.22 16.25
N GLY A 53 -3.30 27.70 15.03
CA GLY A 53 -2.15 26.88 14.66
C GLY A 53 -2.29 25.38 15.01
N THR A 54 -3.45 24.97 15.54
CA THR A 54 -3.74 23.55 15.81
C THR A 54 -4.41 22.87 14.62
N TRP A 55 -4.58 21.54 14.72
CA TRP A 55 -5.25 20.71 13.73
C TRP A 55 -6.50 20.07 14.31
N LEU A 56 -7.66 20.33 13.70
CA LEU A 56 -8.88 19.59 13.97
C LEU A 56 -8.89 18.30 13.14
N VAL A 57 -8.81 17.15 13.81
CA VAL A 57 -8.84 15.82 13.17
C VAL A 57 -10.18 15.15 13.47
N LYS A 58 -10.96 14.87 12.42
CA LYS A 58 -12.29 14.23 12.52
C LYS A 58 -12.16 12.72 12.28
N THR A 59 -12.33 11.96 13.35
CA THR A 59 -12.50 10.49 13.35
C THR A 59 -13.88 10.05 13.86
N GLY A 60 -14.73 11.03 14.19
CA GLY A 60 -15.97 10.94 14.97
C GLY A 60 -16.31 12.35 15.45
N ASN A 61 -16.36 12.57 16.77
CA ASN A 61 -16.65 13.88 17.38
C ASN A 61 -15.58 14.97 17.16
N GLY A 62 -14.43 14.62 16.55
CA GLY A 62 -13.32 15.55 16.30
C GLY A 62 -12.46 15.79 17.53
N LYS A 63 -11.14 15.96 17.33
CA LYS A 63 -10.19 16.32 18.39
C LYS A 63 -9.10 17.24 17.83
N HIS A 64 -8.66 18.19 18.65
CA HIS A 64 -7.56 19.11 18.32
C HIS A 64 -6.21 18.51 18.69
N TYR A 65 -5.20 18.78 17.86
CA TYR A 65 -3.82 18.35 18.02
C TYR A 65 -2.87 19.49 17.63
N ASP A 66 -1.75 19.64 18.36
CA ASP A 66 -0.75 20.67 18.07
C ASP A 66 0.04 20.38 16.79
N ALA A 67 0.17 19.11 16.43
CA ALA A 67 0.90 18.67 15.25
C ALA A 67 0.20 17.49 14.56
N LEU A 68 0.41 17.39 13.26
CA LEU A 68 -0.14 16.33 12.41
C LEU A 68 0.97 15.71 11.55
N THR A 69 1.08 14.39 11.57
CA THR A 69 1.87 13.64 10.59
C THR A 69 0.94 12.76 9.75
N VAL A 70 1.15 12.73 8.44
CA VAL A 70 0.33 11.91 7.53
C VAL A 70 1.11 10.68 7.09
N SER A 71 0.62 9.49 7.45
CA SER A 71 1.28 8.20 7.16
C SER A 71 0.35 7.16 6.50
N ASN A 72 -0.65 7.63 5.74
CA ASN A 72 -1.65 6.78 5.07
C ASN A 72 -1.11 5.94 3.89
N GLY A 73 0.12 6.22 3.44
CA GLY A 73 0.73 5.57 2.27
C GLY A 73 0.11 6.02 0.94
N HIS A 74 0.83 5.77 -0.17
CA HIS A 74 0.45 6.25 -1.51
C HIS A 74 0.12 5.12 -2.51
N HIS A 75 0.31 3.86 -2.13
CA HIS A 75 0.11 2.69 -3.03
C HIS A 75 -1.32 2.10 -3.01
N TRP A 76 -2.32 2.84 -2.50
CA TRP A 76 -3.68 2.31 -2.37
C TRP A 76 -4.63 2.73 -3.50
N SER A 77 -4.37 3.87 -4.15
CA SER A 77 -5.23 4.42 -5.20
C SER A 77 -4.73 4.02 -6.59
N GLN A 78 -5.62 3.44 -7.39
CA GLN A 78 -5.28 2.99 -8.73
C GLN A 78 -5.14 4.19 -9.67
N ARG A 79 -4.01 4.29 -10.38
CA ARG A 79 -3.83 5.30 -11.40
C ARG A 79 -4.06 4.68 -12.77
N TRP A 80 -5.26 4.91 -13.31
CA TRP A 80 -5.59 4.57 -14.68
C TRP A 80 -5.06 5.62 -15.67
N PRO A 81 -4.72 5.24 -16.91
CA PRO A 81 -4.35 6.19 -17.95
C PRO A 81 -5.53 7.11 -18.25
N ASN A 82 -5.27 8.41 -18.27
CA ASN A 82 -6.21 9.44 -18.67
C ASN A 82 -5.50 10.43 -19.63
N PRO A 83 -5.89 10.49 -20.92
CA PRO A 83 -6.97 9.75 -21.55
C PRO A 83 -6.68 8.24 -21.65
N ALA A 84 -7.73 7.44 -21.84
CA ALA A 84 -7.59 6.01 -22.09
C ALA A 84 -6.80 5.74 -23.39
N PHE A 85 -6.22 4.54 -23.50
CA PHE A 85 -5.52 4.15 -24.73
C PHE A 85 -6.49 4.13 -25.92
N PRO A 86 -6.06 4.59 -27.11
CA PRO A 86 -6.91 4.60 -28.28
C PRO A 86 -7.27 3.18 -28.75
N GLY A 87 -8.45 3.05 -29.36
CA GLY A 87 -8.99 1.79 -29.87
C GLY A 87 -9.95 1.09 -28.91
N LYS A 88 -10.44 -0.08 -29.32
CA LYS A 88 -11.37 -0.91 -28.54
C LYS A 88 -10.70 -2.25 -28.21
N PHE A 89 -10.50 -2.51 -26.93
CA PHE A 89 -10.08 -3.82 -26.45
C PHE A 89 -11.31 -4.60 -25.98
N THR A 90 -11.47 -5.84 -26.46
CA THR A 90 -12.61 -6.72 -26.12
C THR A 90 -12.29 -7.71 -25.00
N GLY A 91 -11.04 -7.79 -24.57
CA GLY A 91 -10.63 -8.61 -23.44
C GLY A 91 -10.86 -7.93 -22.08
N LYS A 92 -10.50 -8.64 -21.01
CA LYS A 92 -10.60 -8.11 -19.65
C LYS A 92 -9.37 -7.30 -19.27
N ILE A 93 -9.58 -6.18 -18.59
CA ILE A 93 -8.52 -5.28 -18.11
C ILE A 93 -8.56 -5.22 -16.58
N ILE A 94 -7.40 -5.35 -15.93
CA ILE A 94 -7.23 -5.14 -14.49
C ILE A 94 -6.02 -4.26 -14.23
N HIS A 95 -6.08 -3.45 -13.17
CA HIS A 95 -4.92 -2.76 -12.63
C HIS A 95 -4.07 -3.74 -11.82
N SER A 96 -2.75 -3.51 -11.74
CA SER A 96 -1.85 -4.35 -10.93
C SER A 96 -2.30 -4.46 -9.46
N HIS A 97 -2.88 -3.38 -8.93
CA HIS A 97 -3.50 -3.32 -7.60
C HIS A 97 -4.59 -4.36 -7.34
N SER A 98 -5.27 -4.83 -8.40
CA SER A 98 -6.31 -5.85 -8.28
C SER A 98 -5.76 -7.26 -8.43
N TYR A 99 -4.50 -7.44 -8.85
CA TYR A 99 -3.90 -8.76 -9.00
C TYR A 99 -3.62 -9.39 -7.64
N ILE A 100 -4.07 -10.64 -7.45
CA ILE A 100 -3.85 -11.42 -6.22
C ILE A 100 -3.02 -12.64 -6.58
N ASP A 101 -3.51 -13.44 -7.53
CA ASP A 101 -2.87 -14.66 -7.99
C ASP A 101 -3.22 -14.93 -9.47
N SER A 102 -2.79 -16.08 -10.01
CA SER A 102 -3.01 -16.44 -11.41
C SER A 102 -4.45 -16.87 -11.76
N LYS A 103 -5.32 -17.02 -10.77
CA LYS A 103 -6.72 -17.44 -10.89
C LYS A 103 -7.68 -16.28 -10.58
N ASN A 104 -7.29 -15.32 -9.73
CA ASN A 104 -8.11 -14.23 -9.23
C ASN A 104 -7.47 -12.85 -9.49
N PRO A 105 -8.27 -11.82 -9.88
CA PRO A 105 -9.72 -11.81 -10.10
C PRO A 105 -10.13 -12.34 -11.48
N ILE A 106 -9.15 -12.63 -12.33
CA ILE A 106 -9.34 -13.21 -13.66
C ILE A 106 -8.39 -14.39 -13.78
N LYS A 107 -8.87 -15.51 -14.32
CA LYS A 107 -8.02 -16.65 -14.67
C LYS A 107 -7.03 -16.25 -15.76
N LEU A 108 -5.75 -16.17 -15.41
CA LEU A 108 -4.67 -15.83 -16.34
C LEU A 108 -4.09 -17.08 -17.02
N ILE A 109 -4.14 -18.22 -16.33
CA ILE A 109 -3.62 -19.50 -16.85
C ILE A 109 -4.39 -19.92 -18.11
N GLY A 110 -3.65 -20.17 -19.20
CA GLY A 110 -4.20 -20.54 -20.50
C GLY A 110 -4.66 -19.36 -21.36
N ASN A 111 -4.55 -18.13 -20.86
CA ASN A 111 -4.87 -16.91 -21.60
C ASN A 111 -3.61 -16.18 -22.09
N LYS A 112 -3.75 -15.43 -23.19
CA LYS A 112 -2.71 -14.50 -23.66
C LYS A 112 -2.76 -13.23 -22.82
N LEU A 113 -1.60 -12.79 -22.33
CA LEU A 113 -1.49 -11.66 -21.41
C LEU A 113 -0.73 -10.51 -22.07
N LEU A 114 -1.21 -9.30 -21.84
CA LEU A 114 -0.53 -8.06 -22.21
C LEU A 114 -0.38 -7.22 -20.93
N THR A 115 0.85 -6.82 -20.61
CA THR A 115 1.13 -5.95 -19.48
C THR A 115 1.62 -4.60 -19.98
N ASN A 116 1.09 -3.53 -19.42
CA ASN A 116 1.63 -2.19 -19.64
C ASN A 116 2.47 -1.76 -18.43
N ARG A 117 3.71 -1.29 -18.67
CA ARG A 117 4.59 -0.74 -17.64
C ARG A 117 5.22 0.56 -18.15
N PHE A 118 4.68 1.69 -17.72
CA PHE A 118 5.38 2.98 -17.87
C PHE A 118 6.57 3.04 -16.89
N PRO A 119 7.79 3.45 -17.29
CA PRO A 119 8.08 4.37 -18.39
C PRO A 119 9.03 3.82 -19.50
N ARG A 120 9.07 2.51 -19.78
CA ARG A 120 9.81 2.01 -20.95
C ARG A 120 8.84 1.69 -22.08
N LYS A 121 8.94 2.44 -23.19
CA LYS A 121 8.17 2.37 -24.45
C LYS A 121 8.21 1.01 -25.20
N ASN A 122 8.44 -0.11 -24.53
CA ASN A 122 8.51 -1.43 -25.17
C ASN A 122 7.49 -2.38 -24.56
N LEU A 123 6.42 -2.64 -25.31
CA LEU A 123 5.50 -3.75 -25.08
C LEU A 123 6.33 -5.05 -25.16
N ARG A 124 6.43 -5.78 -24.05
CA ARG A 124 7.00 -7.13 -24.05
C ARG A 124 5.97 -8.09 -23.48
N THR A 125 5.88 -9.27 -24.07
CA THR A 125 5.24 -10.44 -23.48
C THR A 125 6.12 -10.93 -22.34
N PHE A 126 5.67 -10.74 -21.09
CA PHE A 126 6.39 -11.22 -19.92
C PHE A 126 5.71 -12.47 -19.36
N LYS A 127 6.53 -13.44 -18.91
CA LYS A 127 6.11 -14.41 -17.90
C LYS A 127 5.82 -13.63 -16.62
N VAL A 128 4.63 -13.82 -16.05
CA VAL A 128 4.16 -13.10 -14.87
C VAL A 128 5.00 -13.48 -13.67
N THR A 129 5.81 -12.55 -13.18
CA THR A 129 6.39 -12.61 -11.83
C THR A 129 5.65 -11.57 -10.98
N PRO A 130 4.88 -11.97 -9.97
CA PRO A 130 4.10 -11.03 -9.17
C PRO A 130 5.01 -10.25 -8.21
N ILE A 131 4.90 -8.93 -8.24
CA ILE A 131 5.43 -8.02 -7.22
C ILE A 131 4.26 -7.74 -6.27
N PHE A 132 4.35 -8.24 -5.05
CA PHE A 132 3.32 -8.09 -4.01
C PHE A 132 3.48 -6.73 -3.32
N TYR A 133 2.38 -5.97 -3.21
CA TYR A 133 2.30 -4.79 -2.35
C TYR A 133 1.21 -5.04 -1.29
N THR A 134 1.61 -5.10 -0.02
CA THR A 134 0.69 -5.18 1.13
C THR A 134 0.19 -3.79 1.51
N ARG A 135 -1.13 -3.65 1.67
CA ARG A 135 -1.77 -2.44 2.21
C ARG A 135 -1.55 -2.38 3.73
N CYS A 136 -0.81 -1.38 4.21
CA CYS A 136 -0.82 -0.97 5.61
C CYS A 136 -1.25 0.49 5.66
N ASN A 137 -2.46 0.74 6.15
CA ASN A 137 -2.89 2.07 6.57
C ASN A 137 -2.67 2.13 8.08
N VAL A 138 -1.59 2.76 8.53
CA VAL A 138 -1.42 3.16 9.92
C VAL A 138 -1.21 4.67 9.89
N ILE A 139 -2.19 5.41 10.40
CA ILE A 139 -2.04 6.84 10.70
C ILE A 139 -1.76 6.89 12.20
N ILE A 140 -0.59 7.41 12.58
CA ILE A 140 -0.26 7.83 13.94
C ILE A 140 -0.39 9.35 13.96
#